data_AF-A0A2T4GYX2-F1
#
_entry.id   AF-A0A2T4GYX2-F1
#
_cell.length_a   1.000
_cell.length_b   1.000
_cell.length_c   1.000
_cell.angle_alpha   90.00
_cell.angle_beta   90.00
_cell.angle_gamma   90.00
#
_symmetry.space_group_name_H-M   'P 1'
#
loop_
_entity.id
_entity.type
_entity.pdbx_description
1 polymer ?
#
loop_
_entity_poly.entity_id
_entity_poly.type
_entity_poly.pdbx_seq_one_letter_code
_entity_poly.pdbx_strand_id
1 'polypeptide(L)'
;MANLSVYAGVTTLVALLLTYGIPLFLNEYFPWQSLYKQRHGKPTVTTKSYEGRTVLITGANGAFGSRAAKLFAHRDVDTLVLVDVRDCGELKQEIEKELSAAGKAKPTILVWQADLMNFSGCQEVARKAKDLKTLDHVLMTMGILSFNRRVSPEGWETSIQINYLSGALLGLLLLPLLKPCSSNPNPPS
;
A
#
# COMPACT_ATOMS: atom_id res chain seq x y z
N MET A 1 -62.00 17.99 -12.65
CA MET A 1 -61.40 17.63 -11.34
C MET A 1 -60.48 16.46 -11.57
N ALA A 2 -59.16 16.65 -11.52
CA ALA A 2 -58.21 15.56 -11.72
C ALA A 2 -58.27 14.61 -10.50
N ASN A 3 -58.41 13.31 -10.76
CA ASN A 3 -58.69 12.31 -9.73
C ASN A 3 -57.54 12.20 -8.73
N LEU A 4 -57.85 12.41 -7.45
CA LEU A 4 -56.91 12.34 -6.31
C LEU A 4 -56.10 11.04 -6.28
N SER A 5 -56.70 9.93 -6.76
CA SER A 5 -56.05 8.63 -6.91
C SER A 5 -54.91 8.62 -7.93
N VAL A 6 -55.01 9.39 -9.00
CA VAL A 6 -53.95 9.49 -10.03
C VAL A 6 -52.76 10.25 -9.47
N TYR A 7 -53.00 11.34 -8.73
CA TYR A 7 -51.92 12.05 -8.05
C TYR A 7 -51.23 11.19 -6.99
N ALA A 8 -52.00 10.45 -6.18
CA ALA A 8 -51.44 9.52 -5.21
C ALA A 8 -50.59 8.41 -5.86
N GLY A 9 -51.04 7.88 -7.00
CA GLY A 9 -50.27 6.90 -7.77
C GLY A 9 -48.94 7.46 -8.28
N VAL A 10 -48.97 8.65 -8.89
CA VAL A 10 -47.76 9.31 -9.42
C VAL A 10 -46.78 9.68 -8.31
N THR A 11 -47.25 10.22 -7.19
CA THR A 11 -46.36 10.59 -6.07
C THR A 11 -45.69 9.37 -5.46
N THR A 12 -46.40 8.25 -5.33
CA THR A 12 -45.84 7.00 -4.80
C THR A 12 -44.78 6.43 -5.74
N LEU A 13 -45.02 6.48 -7.05
CA LEU A 13 -44.10 5.96 -8.06
C LEU A 13 -42.82 6.83 -8.17
N VAL A 14 -42.97 8.15 -8.09
CA VAL A 14 -41.83 9.08 -7.98
C VAL A 14 -41.05 8.85 -6.69
N ALA A 15 -41.73 8.67 -5.56
CA ALA A 15 -41.08 8.38 -4.28
C ALA A 15 -40.26 7.09 -4.36
N LEU A 16 -40.82 6.01 -4.93
CA LEU A 16 -40.12 4.72 -5.13
C LEU A 16 -38.93 4.85 -6.08
N LEU A 17 -39.06 5.59 -7.18
CA LEU A 17 -37.94 5.87 -8.09
C LEU A 17 -36.83 6.66 -7.39
N LEU A 18 -37.16 7.69 -6.61
CA LEU A 18 -36.17 8.50 -5.91
C LEU A 18 -35.50 7.74 -4.75
N THR A 19 -36.24 6.88 -4.03
CA THR A 19 -35.69 6.15 -2.87
C THR A 19 -34.98 4.85 -3.23
N TYR A 20 -35.41 4.15 -4.29
CA TYR A 20 -34.84 2.86 -4.65
C TYR A 20 -34.22 2.87 -6.05
N GLY A 21 -34.91 3.42 -7.05
CA GLY A 21 -34.46 3.39 -8.45
C GLY A 21 -33.15 4.16 -8.70
N ILE A 22 -33.11 5.43 -8.32
CA ILE A 22 -31.93 6.29 -8.51
C ILE A 22 -30.74 5.79 -7.68
N PRO A 23 -30.88 5.41 -6.40
CA PRO A 23 -29.75 4.87 -5.65
C PRO A 23 -29.21 3.54 -6.20
N LEU A 24 -30.07 2.65 -6.72
CA LEU A 24 -29.62 1.41 -7.37
C LEU A 24 -28.86 1.70 -8.66
N PHE A 25 -29.43 2.54 -9.53
CA PHE A 25 -28.80 2.95 -10.78
C PHE A 25 -27.46 3.67 -10.55
N LEU A 26 -27.42 4.58 -9.57
CA LEU A 26 -26.19 5.26 -9.19
C LEU A 26 -25.17 4.28 -8.62
N ASN A 27 -25.55 3.28 -7.81
CA ASN A 27 -24.60 2.30 -7.28
C ASN A 27 -23.92 1.48 -8.39
N GLU A 28 -24.63 1.21 -9.49
CA GLU A 28 -24.13 0.45 -10.63
C GLU A 28 -23.15 1.29 -11.47
N TYR A 29 -23.41 2.59 -11.61
CA TYR A 29 -22.59 3.49 -12.44
C TYR A 29 -21.47 4.20 -11.68
N PHE A 30 -21.68 4.48 -10.39
CA PHE A 30 -20.72 5.21 -9.55
C PHE A 30 -20.82 4.77 -8.08
N PRO A 31 -19.74 4.26 -7.46
CA PRO A 31 -19.77 3.67 -6.13
C PRO A 31 -19.81 4.74 -5.00
N TRP A 32 -20.72 5.72 -5.10
CA TRP A 32 -20.87 6.82 -4.15
C TRP A 32 -21.02 6.34 -2.72
N GLN A 33 -21.80 5.27 -2.48
CA GLN A 33 -21.98 4.71 -1.15
C GLN A 33 -20.67 4.18 -0.56
N SER A 34 -19.83 3.55 -1.39
CA SER A 34 -18.50 3.07 -0.98
C SER A 34 -17.57 4.23 -0.70
N LEU A 35 -17.53 5.23 -1.59
CA LEU A 35 -16.70 6.44 -1.41
C LEU A 35 -17.11 7.21 -0.15
N TYR A 36 -18.41 7.32 0.12
CA TYR A 36 -18.95 7.93 1.33
C TYR A 36 -18.54 7.14 2.58
N LYS A 37 -18.69 5.82 2.57
CA LYS A 37 -18.24 4.94 3.66
C LYS A 37 -16.73 4.98 3.87
N GLN A 38 -15.93 5.06 2.81
CA GLN A 38 -14.47 5.19 2.89
C GLN A 38 -14.07 6.55 3.48
N ARG A 39 -14.70 7.64 3.04
CA ARG A 39 -14.47 8.99 3.56
C ARG A 39 -14.81 9.11 5.05
N HIS A 40 -15.88 8.47 5.49
CA HIS A 40 -16.37 8.54 6.88
C HIS A 40 -15.96 7.35 7.74
N GLY A 41 -15.26 6.38 7.16
CA GLY A 41 -14.73 5.22 7.88
C GLY A 41 -13.69 5.67 8.89
N LYS A 42 -13.88 5.28 10.15
CA LYS A 42 -12.87 5.43 11.20
C LYS A 42 -12.23 4.06 11.42
N PRO A 43 -11.11 3.73 10.76
CA PRO A 43 -10.47 2.45 11.00
C PRO A 43 -10.01 2.38 12.46
N THR A 44 -10.33 1.27 13.14
CA THR A 44 -9.81 0.99 14.48
C THR A 44 -8.32 0.71 14.36
N VAL A 45 -7.49 1.72 14.60
CA VAL A 45 -6.03 1.59 14.55
C VAL A 45 -5.59 0.88 15.82
N THR A 46 -5.31 -0.42 15.72
CA THR A 46 -4.72 -1.16 16.84
C THR A 46 -3.25 -0.77 16.95
N THR A 47 -2.86 -0.12 18.04
CA THR A 47 -1.53 0.47 18.24
C THR A 47 -0.53 -0.54 18.81
N LYS A 48 -0.33 -1.67 18.15
CA LYS A 48 0.76 -2.60 18.54
C LYS A 48 2.12 -2.01 18.15
N SER A 49 3.12 -2.27 18.99
CA SER A 49 4.53 -1.99 18.73
C SER A 49 5.09 -2.97 17.69
N TYR A 50 6.09 -2.52 16.92
CA TYR A 50 6.87 -3.33 15.97
C TYR A 50 8.28 -3.66 16.53
N GLU A 51 8.45 -3.59 17.85
CA GLU A 51 9.71 -3.95 18.51
C GLU A 51 10.22 -5.33 18.11
N GLY A 52 11.51 -5.41 17.79
CA GLY A 52 12.19 -6.62 17.33
C GLY A 52 11.77 -7.10 15.94
N ARG A 53 11.03 -6.30 15.17
CA ARG A 53 10.61 -6.63 13.80
C ARG A 53 11.46 -5.91 12.77
N THR A 54 11.64 -6.58 11.63
CA THR A 54 12.28 -6.01 10.44
C THR A 54 11.23 -5.77 9.36
N VAL A 55 11.18 -4.54 8.86
CA VAL A 55 10.21 -4.10 7.83
C VAL A 55 10.96 -3.65 6.59
N LEU A 56 10.60 -4.18 5.42
CA LEU A 56 11.10 -3.74 4.11
C LEU A 56 9.99 -2.98 3.36
N ILE A 57 10.32 -1.80 2.84
CA ILE A 57 9.39 -0.95 2.11
C ILE A 57 9.97 -0.65 0.73
N THR A 58 9.24 -1.01 -0.34
CA THR A 58 9.57 -0.59 -1.70
C THR A 58 8.81 0.69 -2.08
N GLY A 59 9.43 1.55 -2.88
CA GLY A 59 8.86 2.87 -3.20
C GLY A 59 8.87 3.78 -1.98
N ALA A 60 9.92 3.68 -1.16
CA ALA A 60 10.03 4.37 0.13
C ALA A 60 10.01 5.90 0.00
N ASN A 61 10.53 6.49 -1.08
CA ASN A 61 10.43 7.93 -1.34
C ASN A 61 9.07 8.37 -1.88
N GLY A 62 8.16 7.43 -2.14
CA GLY A 62 6.80 7.71 -2.61
C GLY A 62 5.92 8.35 -1.52
N ALA A 63 4.77 8.87 -1.94
CA ALA A 63 3.82 9.54 -1.04
C ALA A 63 3.29 8.62 0.07
N PHE A 64 3.12 7.33 -0.23
CA PHE A 64 2.66 6.32 0.73
C PHE A 64 3.84 5.66 1.47
N GLY A 65 4.92 5.34 0.76
CA GLY A 65 6.10 4.69 1.34
C GLY A 65 6.75 5.52 2.45
N SER A 66 6.93 6.83 2.23
CA SER A 66 7.57 7.73 3.19
C SER A 66 6.76 7.87 4.49
N ARG A 67 5.43 7.97 4.37
CA ARG A 67 4.52 8.01 5.52
C ARG A 67 4.49 6.69 6.27
N ALA A 68 4.49 5.57 5.55
CA ALA A 68 4.56 4.25 6.17
C ALA A 68 5.88 4.06 6.90
N ALA A 69 7.02 4.44 6.30
CA ALA A 69 8.34 4.38 6.91
C ALA A 69 8.39 5.16 8.24
N LYS A 70 7.91 6.41 8.25
CA LYS A 70 7.78 7.22 9.47
C LYS A 70 6.88 6.55 10.50
N LEU A 71 5.75 5.98 10.08
CA LEU A 71 4.83 5.29 11.00
C LEU A 71 5.48 4.07 11.65
N PHE A 72 6.17 3.21 10.89
CA PHE A 72 6.89 2.07 11.46
C PHE A 72 8.00 2.53 12.42
N ALA A 73 8.75 3.57 12.04
CA ALA A 73 9.78 4.16 12.87
C ALA A 73 9.21 4.69 14.21
N HIS A 74 8.08 5.39 14.18
CA HIS A 74 7.39 5.86 15.38
C HIS A 74 6.74 4.74 16.21
N ARG A 75 6.70 3.51 15.70
CA ARG A 75 6.19 2.33 16.39
C ARG A 75 7.30 1.36 16.75
N ASP A 76 8.49 1.89 16.99
CA ASP A 76 9.61 1.22 17.64
C ASP A 76 10.06 -0.04 16.88
N VAL A 77 9.97 0.00 15.54
CA VAL A 77 10.57 -1.02 14.65
C VAL A 77 12.07 -1.14 14.92
N ASP A 78 12.64 -2.33 14.79
CA ASP A 78 14.07 -2.54 15.05
C ASP A 78 14.92 -2.22 13.81
N THR A 79 14.51 -2.77 12.66
CA THR A 79 15.20 -2.54 11.38
C THR A 79 14.20 -2.12 10.31
N LEU A 80 14.51 -1.02 9.63
CA LEU A 80 13.73 -0.47 8.53
C LEU A 80 14.57 -0.45 7.25
N VAL A 81 14.12 -1.17 6.23
CA VAL A 81 14.77 -1.22 4.93
C VAL A 81 13.98 -0.37 3.94
N LEU A 82 14.59 0.70 3.45
CA LEU A 82 14.01 1.63 2.50
C LEU A 82 14.56 1.31 1.12
N VAL A 83 13.68 0.84 0.23
CA VAL A 83 14.03 0.47 -1.15
C VAL A 83 13.36 1.43 -2.12
N ASP A 84 14.15 2.08 -2.97
CA ASP A 84 13.63 2.96 -4.03
C ASP A 84 14.63 3.06 -5.19
N VAL A 85 14.16 3.56 -6.34
CA VAL A 85 15.02 3.86 -7.50
C VAL A 85 15.96 5.02 -7.17
N ARG A 86 15.49 5.97 -6.36
CA ARG A 86 16.25 7.13 -5.89
C ARG A 86 16.84 6.85 -4.51
N ASP A 87 17.92 7.53 -4.17
CA ASP A 87 18.46 7.45 -2.81
C ASP A 87 17.43 7.91 -1.77
N CYS A 88 17.30 7.18 -0.66
CA CYS A 88 16.42 7.51 0.47
C CYS A 88 17.18 8.17 1.63
N GLY A 89 18.39 8.70 1.40
CA GLY A 89 19.21 9.33 2.43
C GLY A 89 18.51 10.51 3.13
N GLU A 90 17.82 11.36 2.38
CA GLU A 90 17.05 12.48 2.93
C GLU A 90 15.90 11.98 3.82
N LEU A 91 15.13 10.99 3.36
CA LEU A 91 14.04 10.38 4.13
C LEU A 91 14.56 9.74 5.42
N LYS A 92 15.71 9.06 5.37
CA LYS A 92 16.37 8.51 6.56
C LYS A 92 16.70 9.62 7.57
N GLN A 93 17.33 10.71 7.12
CA GLN A 93 17.68 11.84 8.00
C GLN A 93 16.42 12.48 8.61
N GLU A 94 15.35 12.61 7.84
CA GLU A 94 14.08 13.14 8.31
C GLU A 94 13.48 12.26 9.42
N ILE A 95 13.40 10.95 9.20
CA ILE A 95 12.91 9.98 10.21
C ILE A 95 13.76 10.06 11.48
N GLU A 96 15.08 10.06 11.36
CA GLU A 96 15.97 10.13 12.52
C GLU A 96 15.80 11.44 13.30
N LYS A 97 15.59 12.56 12.61
CA LYS A 97 15.35 13.87 13.22
C LYS A 97 14.00 13.90 13.94
N GLU A 98 12.94 13.38 13.32
CA GLU A 98 11.60 13.28 13.93
C GLU A 98 11.63 12.41 15.20
N LEU A 99 12.31 11.28 15.16
CA LEU A 99 12.46 10.40 16.34
C LEU A 99 13.27 11.05 17.45
N SER A 100 14.36 11.74 17.11
CA SER A 100 15.15 12.50 18.10
C SER A 100 14.33 13.61 18.76
N ALA A 101 13.52 14.35 18.00
CA ALA A 101 12.63 15.37 18.54
C ALA A 101 11.54 14.78 19.45
N ALA A 102 11.09 13.56 19.15
CA ALA A 102 10.11 12.82 19.95
C ALA A 102 10.72 12.08 21.15
N GLY A 103 12.04 12.13 21.35
CA GLY A 103 12.72 11.40 22.42
C GLY A 103 12.67 9.88 22.29
N LYS A 104 12.53 9.36 21.05
CA LYS A 104 12.43 7.93 20.76
C LYS A 104 13.78 7.34 20.30
N ALA A 105 13.95 6.04 20.54
CA ALA A 105 15.09 5.29 20.02
C ALA A 105 15.05 5.25 18.48
N LYS A 106 16.22 5.32 17.85
CA LYS A 106 16.34 5.26 16.38
C LYS A 106 16.45 3.80 15.93
N PRO A 107 15.63 3.36 14.95
CA PRO A 107 15.80 2.05 14.33
C PRO A 107 17.08 1.98 13.50
N THR A 108 17.53 0.78 13.18
CA THR A 108 18.54 0.58 12.13
C THR A 108 17.90 0.85 10.76
N ILE A 109 18.25 1.96 10.12
CA ILE A 109 17.72 2.31 8.79
C ILE A 109 18.74 1.96 7.70
N LEU A 110 18.38 0.97 6.86
CA LEU A 110 19.12 0.56 5.68
C LEU A 110 18.48 1.20 4.44
N VAL A 111 19.30 1.84 3.62
CA VAL A 111 18.86 2.45 2.37
C VAL A 111 19.39 1.64 1.20
N TRP A 112 18.50 1.09 0.39
CA TRP A 112 18.84 0.30 -0.79
C TRP A 112 18.31 1.01 -2.03
N GLN A 113 19.23 1.35 -2.91
CA GLN A 113 18.86 1.82 -4.24
C GLN A 113 18.68 0.60 -5.17
N ALA A 114 17.50 0.47 -5.77
CA ALA A 114 17.20 -0.59 -6.73
C ALA A 114 16.12 -0.16 -7.72
N ASP A 115 16.34 -0.45 -9.00
CA ASP A 115 15.34 -0.23 -10.04
C ASP A 115 14.49 -1.48 -10.27
N LEU A 116 13.25 -1.42 -9.77
CA LEU A 116 12.28 -2.49 -9.91
C LEU A 116 11.61 -2.51 -11.31
N MET A 117 11.94 -1.60 -12.22
CA MET A 117 11.51 -1.72 -13.63
C MET A 117 12.22 -2.89 -14.34
N ASN A 118 13.38 -3.31 -13.83
CA ASN A 118 14.17 -4.44 -14.32
C ASN A 118 14.06 -5.63 -13.36
N PHE A 119 14.06 -6.85 -13.89
CA PHE A 119 14.01 -8.05 -13.03
C PHE A 119 15.32 -8.26 -12.25
N SER A 120 16.45 -7.80 -12.79
CA SER A 120 17.74 -7.81 -12.09
C SER A 120 17.71 -7.00 -10.79
N GLY A 121 17.03 -5.85 -10.77
CA GLY A 121 16.86 -5.05 -9.55
C GLY A 121 16.02 -5.78 -8.49
N CYS A 122 14.97 -6.50 -8.92
CA CYS A 122 14.17 -7.32 -8.02
C CYS A 122 15.02 -8.44 -7.38
N GLN A 123 15.86 -9.10 -8.19
CA GLN A 123 16.77 -10.15 -7.72
C GLN A 123 17.84 -9.59 -6.78
N GLU A 124 18.35 -8.38 -7.03
CA GLU A 124 19.32 -7.72 -6.15
C GLU A 124 18.73 -7.42 -4.77
N VAL A 125 17.50 -6.89 -4.72
CA VAL A 125 16.79 -6.65 -3.46
C VAL A 125 16.57 -7.96 -2.70
N ALA A 126 16.14 -9.01 -3.39
CA ALA A 126 15.98 -10.33 -2.79
C ALA A 126 17.30 -10.91 -2.27
N ARG A 127 18.40 -10.70 -3.00
CA ARG A 127 19.75 -11.12 -2.56
C ARG A 127 20.15 -10.38 -1.29
N LYS A 128 20.02 -9.06 -1.25
CA LYS A 128 20.31 -8.24 -0.05
C LYS A 128 19.40 -8.63 1.13
N ALA A 129 18.14 -8.99 0.86
CA ALA A 129 17.20 -9.44 1.89
C ALA A 129 17.62 -10.75 2.57
N LYS A 130 18.43 -11.60 1.92
CA LYS A 130 18.97 -12.82 2.54
C LYS A 130 20.00 -12.52 3.65
N ASP A 131 20.67 -11.37 3.56
CA ASP A 131 21.66 -10.94 4.55
C ASP A 131 21.00 -10.31 5.79
N LEU A 132 19.68 -10.06 5.75
CA LEU A 132 18.94 -9.59 6.91
C LEU A 132 18.80 -10.72 7.93
N LYS A 133 19.02 -10.39 9.20
CA LYS A 133 18.81 -11.34 10.31
C LYS A 133 17.40 -11.94 10.28
N THR A 134 16.41 -11.10 9.97
CA THR A 134 14.99 -11.44 10.01
C THR A 134 14.23 -10.56 9.01
N LEU A 135 13.13 -11.06 8.44
CA LEU A 135 12.19 -10.26 7.65
C LEU A 135 10.77 -10.59 8.11
N ASP A 136 10.08 -9.63 8.72
CA ASP A 136 8.75 -9.84 9.30
C ASP A 136 7.64 -9.25 8.42
N HIS A 137 7.90 -8.08 7.82
CA HIS A 137 6.92 -7.38 7.00
C HIS A 137 7.56 -6.85 5.72
N VAL A 138 6.83 -6.97 4.62
CA VAL A 138 7.18 -6.37 3.34
C VAL A 138 6.00 -5.53 2.88
N LEU A 139 6.24 -4.23 2.69
CA LEU A 139 5.25 -3.29 2.17
C LEU A 139 5.64 -2.88 0.74
N MET A 140 4.91 -3.43 -0.21
CA MET A 140 5.16 -3.22 -1.64
C MET A 140 4.39 -2.01 -2.15
N THR A 141 4.97 -0.83 -1.97
CA THR A 141 4.33 0.45 -2.35
C THR A 141 4.82 0.98 -3.70
N MET A 142 5.76 0.29 -4.35
CA MET A 142 6.30 0.74 -5.61
C MET A 142 5.22 0.65 -6.70
N GLY A 143 5.04 1.73 -7.44
CA GLY A 143 4.15 1.75 -8.58
C GLY A 143 4.22 3.05 -9.35
N ILE A 144 3.74 3.00 -10.59
CA ILE A 144 3.62 4.18 -11.46
C ILE A 144 2.21 4.28 -12.01
N LEU A 145 1.81 5.50 -12.34
CA LEU A 145 0.64 5.79 -13.14
C LEU A 145 1.10 6.41 -14.46
N SER A 146 1.03 5.65 -15.55
CA SER A 146 1.32 6.17 -16.90
C SER A 146 0.06 6.19 -17.76
N PHE A 147 -0.27 7.35 -18.31
CA PHE A 147 -1.38 7.52 -19.26
C PHE A 147 -0.98 7.21 -20.71
N ASN A 148 0.32 7.29 -21.00
CA ASN A 148 0.86 6.97 -22.32
C ASN A 148 1.51 5.60 -22.27
N ARG A 149 1.29 4.78 -23.30
CA ARG A 149 1.96 3.48 -23.42
C ARG A 149 3.45 3.69 -23.56
N ARG A 150 4.21 3.18 -22.61
CA ARG A 150 5.68 3.09 -22.64
C ARG A 150 6.08 1.65 -22.43
N VAL A 151 7.23 1.29 -22.97
CA VAL A 151 7.76 -0.08 -22.89
C VAL A 151 8.91 -0.09 -21.88
N SER A 152 8.90 -1.06 -20.97
CA SER A 152 9.96 -1.32 -20.01
C SER A 152 11.18 -1.93 -20.72
N PRO A 153 12.37 -1.93 -20.09
CA PRO A 153 13.54 -2.60 -20.65
C PRO A 153 13.31 -4.09 -20.94
N GLU A 154 12.39 -4.72 -20.19
CA GLU A 154 11.98 -6.13 -20.33
C GLU A 154 10.93 -6.36 -21.43
N GLY A 155 10.52 -5.30 -22.15
CA GLY A 155 9.57 -5.39 -23.27
C GLY A 155 8.09 -5.28 -22.90
N TRP A 156 7.75 -5.07 -21.63
CA TRP A 156 6.37 -4.97 -21.14
C TRP A 156 5.87 -3.53 -21.09
N GLU A 157 4.56 -3.30 -21.00
CA GLU A 157 4.07 -1.96 -20.70
C GLU A 157 4.54 -1.56 -19.28
N THR A 158 5.03 -0.34 -19.12
CA THR A 158 5.73 0.08 -17.89
C THR A 158 4.89 -0.04 -16.62
N SER A 159 3.59 0.22 -16.68
CA SER A 159 2.68 0.11 -15.52
C SER A 159 2.44 -1.36 -15.17
N ILE A 160 2.23 -2.23 -16.17
CA ILE A 160 2.14 -3.69 -15.98
C ILE A 160 3.45 -4.24 -15.39
N GLN A 161 4.59 -3.81 -15.92
CA GLN A 161 5.90 -4.23 -15.44
C GLN A 161 6.04 -3.93 -13.95
N ILE A 162 5.92 -2.66 -13.56
CA ILE A 162 6.25 -2.24 -12.19
C ILE A 162 5.14 -2.57 -11.18
N ASN A 163 3.87 -2.39 -11.54
CA ASN A 163 2.75 -2.56 -10.61
C ASN A 163 2.37 -4.03 -10.42
N TYR A 164 2.74 -4.91 -11.36
CA TYR A 164 2.33 -6.31 -11.34
C TYR A 164 3.50 -7.28 -11.46
N LEU A 165 4.26 -7.27 -12.56
CA LEU A 165 5.27 -8.32 -12.82
C LEU A 165 6.42 -8.28 -11.81
N SER A 166 7.00 -7.10 -11.61
CA SER A 166 8.08 -6.89 -10.64
C SER A 166 7.59 -7.13 -9.21
N GLY A 167 6.35 -6.72 -8.91
CA GLY A 167 5.73 -6.97 -7.61
C GLY A 167 5.53 -8.46 -7.34
N ALA A 168 5.01 -9.20 -8.32
CA ALA A 168 4.84 -10.65 -8.23
C ALA A 168 6.17 -11.38 -8.07
N LEU A 169 7.17 -11.04 -8.89
CA LEU A 169 8.51 -11.63 -8.80
C LEU A 169 9.15 -11.37 -7.43
N LEU A 170 9.15 -10.12 -6.97
CA LEU A 170 9.73 -9.78 -5.68
C LEU A 170 8.97 -10.46 -4.53
N GLY A 171 7.64 -10.56 -4.63
CA GLY A 171 6.82 -11.32 -3.69
C GLY A 171 7.27 -12.78 -3.61
N LEU A 172 7.41 -13.48 -4.74
CA LEU A 172 7.88 -14.87 -4.80
C LEU A 172 9.29 -15.05 -4.24
N LEU A 173 10.18 -14.09 -4.48
CA LEU A 173 11.56 -14.14 -4.00
C LEU A 173 11.70 -13.88 -2.50
N LEU A 174 10.85 -13.01 -1.94
CA LEU A 174 10.89 -12.65 -0.52
C LEU A 174 10.05 -13.57 0.36
N LEU A 175 9.03 -14.22 -0.20
CA LEU A 175 8.16 -15.16 0.52
C LEU A 175 8.92 -16.21 1.35
N PRO A 176 9.94 -16.92 0.83
CA PRO A 176 10.69 -17.88 1.64
C PRO A 176 11.57 -17.26 2.73
N LEU A 177 11.81 -15.93 2.69
CA LEU A 177 12.59 -15.21 3.70
C LEU A 177 11.72 -14.67 4.83
N LEU A 178 10.41 -14.63 4.65
CA LEU A 178 9.49 -14.13 5.65
C LEU A 178 9.42 -15.08 6.83
N LYS A 179 9.51 -14.52 8.04
CA LYS A 179 9.31 -15.30 9.27
C LYS A 179 7.88 -15.87 9.30
N PRO A 180 7.72 -17.12 9.80
CA PRO A 180 6.40 -17.64 10.15
C PRO A 180 5.72 -16.69 11.14
N CYS A 181 4.50 -16.29 10.84
CA CYS A 181 3.68 -15.47 11.75
C CYS A 181 2.83 -16.41 12.63
N SER A 182 2.56 -16.04 13.88
CA SER A 182 1.64 -16.83 14.72
C SER A 182 0.22 -16.93 14.14
N SER A 183 -0.17 -16.00 13.25
CA SER A 183 -1.43 -16.04 12.51
C SER A 183 -1.36 -16.87 11.22
N ASN A 184 -0.17 -17.27 10.77
CA ASN A 184 0.04 -18.17 9.64
C ASN A 184 1.17 -19.17 9.97
N PRO A 185 0.88 -20.22 10.76
CA PRO A 185 1.86 -21.21 11.19
C PRO A 185 2.42 -22.04 10.02
N ASN A 186 1.74 -22.03 8.87
CA ASN A 186 2.16 -22.72 7.64
C ASN A 186 2.44 -21.68 6.54
N PRO A 187 3.57 -20.94 6.61
CA PRO A 187 3.96 -20.09 5.50
C PRO A 187 4.08 -20.94 4.23
N PRO A 188 3.66 -20.44 3.06
CA PRO A 188 3.86 -21.13 1.79
C PRO A 188 5.37 -21.41 1.62
N SER A 189 5.70 -22.69 1.62
CA SER A 189 7.03 -23.26 1.39
C SER A 189 7.58 -22.95 0.01
#